data_AF-A0A3R9MVW4-F1
#
_entry.id   AF-A0A3R9MVW4-F1
#
_cell.length_a   1.000
_cell.length_b   1.000
_cell.length_c   1.000
_cell.angle_alpha   90.00
_cell.angle_beta   90.00
_cell.angle_gamma   90.00
#
_symmetry.space_group_name_H-M   'P 1'
#
loop_
_entity.id
_entity.type
_entity.pdbx_description
1 polymer ?
#
loop_
_entity_poly.entity_id
_entity_poly.type
_entity_poly.pdbx_seq_one_letter_code
_entity_poly.pdbx_strand_id
1 'polypeptide(L)'
;MGISPQTGESTAYVVGCYEKASYSYFTPVAFVLLGFVLDFFLPLALLTALPCSVIGLYFSYKGFKASGRLGYLEKKDVGYANILLGILLFVAGLVSAGFAYVWISG
;
A
#
# COMPACT_ATOMS: atom_id res chain seq x y z
N MET A 1 17.69 -32.15 5.92
CA MET A 1 17.34 -31.04 5.03
C MET A 1 17.69 -29.75 5.74
N GLY A 2 18.88 -29.21 5.50
CA GLY A 2 19.30 -27.94 6.11
C GLY A 2 18.54 -26.80 5.44
N ILE A 3 17.78 -26.03 6.22
CA ILE A 3 17.25 -24.75 5.77
C ILE A 3 18.48 -23.88 5.52
N SER A 4 18.77 -23.58 4.26
CA SER A 4 19.86 -22.68 3.91
C SER A 4 19.64 -21.34 4.63
N PRO A 5 20.60 -20.81 5.41
CA PRO A 5 20.42 -19.52 6.10
C PRO A 5 20.10 -18.37 5.12
N GLN A 6 20.47 -18.51 3.83
CA GLN A 6 20.14 -17.55 2.79
C GLN A 6 18.65 -17.49 2.43
N THR A 7 17.88 -18.59 2.58
CA THR A 7 16.43 -18.56 2.32
C THR A 7 15.66 -17.88 3.45
N GLY A 8 16.16 -17.93 4.69
CA GLY A 8 15.58 -17.25 5.85
C GLY A 8 15.64 -15.72 5.74
N GLU A 9 16.83 -15.17 5.46
CA GLU A 9 17.02 -13.72 5.28
C GLU A 9 16.23 -13.18 4.07
N SER A 10 16.20 -13.95 2.98
CA SER A 10 15.47 -13.58 1.76
C SER A 10 13.95 -13.57 1.97
N THR A 11 13.42 -14.45 2.81
CA THR A 11 11.99 -14.50 3.17
C THR A 11 11.62 -13.36 4.12
N ALA A 12 12.45 -13.11 5.15
CA ALA A 12 12.25 -12.00 6.08
C ALA A 12 12.23 -10.65 5.35
N TYR A 13 13.07 -10.48 4.33
CA TYR A 13 13.09 -9.29 3.49
C TYR A 13 11.78 -9.08 2.71
N VAL A 14 11.23 -10.14 2.07
CA VAL A 14 9.96 -10.06 1.34
C VAL A 14 8.82 -9.71 2.29
N VAL A 15 8.76 -10.38 3.44
CA VAL A 15 7.74 -10.13 4.46
C VAL A 15 7.84 -8.68 4.98
N GLY A 16 9.05 -8.22 5.31
CA GLY A 16 9.26 -6.85 5.78
C GLY A 16 8.89 -5.78 4.74
N CYS A 17 9.01 -6.07 3.44
CA CYS A 17 8.50 -5.17 2.40
C CYS A 17 6.96 -5.10 2.42
N TYR A 18 6.28 -6.25 2.49
CA TYR A 18 4.81 -6.27 2.52
C TYR A 18 4.23 -5.73 3.82
N GLU A 19 4.92 -5.88 4.93
CA GLU A 19 4.52 -5.29 6.21
C GLU A 19 4.55 -3.75 6.12
N LYS A 20 5.64 -3.17 5.60
CA LYS A 20 5.75 -1.72 5.36
C LYS A 20 4.69 -1.22 4.38
N ALA A 21 4.40 -1.99 3.33
CA ALA A 21 3.32 -1.65 2.40
C ALA A 21 1.96 -1.64 3.12
N SER A 22 1.69 -2.66 3.94
CA SER A 22 0.43 -2.79 4.69
C SER A 22 0.24 -1.63 5.67
N TYR A 23 1.27 -1.25 6.43
CA TYR A 23 1.20 -0.07 7.30
C TYR A 23 0.96 1.22 6.52
N SER A 24 1.58 1.36 5.34
CA SER A 24 1.35 2.52 4.48
C SER A 24 -0.11 2.59 4.04
N TYR A 25 -0.72 1.46 3.67
CA TYR A 25 -2.12 1.42 3.24
C TYR A 25 -3.12 1.53 4.40
N PHE A 26 -2.76 1.06 5.60
CA PHE A 26 -3.64 1.08 6.76
C PHE A 26 -3.98 2.51 7.21
N THR A 27 -3.00 3.41 7.22
CA THR A 27 -3.17 4.81 7.65
C THR A 27 -4.31 5.54 6.91
N PRO A 28 -4.33 5.62 5.57
CA PRO A 28 -5.43 6.27 4.85
C PRO A 28 -6.75 5.51 5.03
N VAL A 29 -6.75 4.18 5.09
CA VAL A 29 -7.97 3.38 5.34
C VAL A 29 -8.57 3.70 6.71
N ALA A 30 -7.75 3.79 7.76
CA ALA A 30 -8.20 4.17 9.10
C ALA A 30 -8.80 5.58 9.11
N PHE A 31 -8.19 6.54 8.40
CA PHE A 31 -8.76 7.88 8.27
C PHE A 31 -10.07 7.91 7.46
N VAL A 32 -10.21 7.11 6.41
CA VAL A 32 -11.48 6.97 5.69
C VAL A 32 -12.58 6.43 6.63
N LEU A 33 -12.27 5.39 7.40
CA LEU A 33 -13.22 4.81 8.36
C LEU A 33 -13.63 5.82 9.45
N LEU A 34 -12.68 6.62 9.95
CA LEU A 34 -12.97 7.72 10.88
C LEU A 34 -13.76 8.86 10.20
N GLY A 35 -13.54 9.10 8.90
CA GLY A 35 -14.28 10.05 8.08
C GLY A 35 -15.77 9.77 7.96
N PHE A 36 -16.17 8.49 8.02
CA PHE A 36 -17.58 8.12 8.09
C PHE A 36 -18.25 8.46 9.43
N VAL A 37 -17.45 8.68 10.48
CA VAL A 37 -17.94 9.05 11.82
C VAL A 37 -17.86 10.56 12.03
N LEU A 38 -16.89 11.23 11.40
CA LEU A 38 -16.59 12.65 11.58
C LEU A 38 -16.19 13.27 10.23
N ASP A 39 -17.00 14.20 9.72
CA ASP A 39 -16.85 14.84 8.39
C ASP A 39 -15.46 15.45 8.13
N PHE A 40 -14.71 15.78 9.20
CA PHE A 40 -13.38 16.39 9.12
C PHE A 40 -12.27 15.44 8.66
N PHE A 41 -12.45 14.12 8.76
CA PHE A 41 -11.37 13.17 8.47
C PHE A 41 -11.27 12.77 7.00
N LEU A 42 -12.28 13.06 6.18
CA LEU A 42 -12.23 12.77 4.75
C LEU A 42 -11.10 13.54 4.05
N PRO A 43 -10.91 14.87 4.23
CA PRO A 43 -9.77 15.60 3.65
C PRO A 43 -8.40 15.08 4.13
N LEU A 44 -8.28 14.72 5.41
CA LEU A 44 -7.07 14.13 5.99
C LEU A 44 -6.74 12.77 5.38
N ALA A 45 -7.76 11.95 5.15
CA ALA A 45 -7.62 10.68 4.45
C ALA A 45 -7.06 10.88 3.03
N LEU A 46 -7.52 11.93 2.34
CA LEU A 46 -7.06 12.25 0.97
C LEU A 46 -5.63 12.77 0.92
N LEU A 47 -5.27 13.65 1.86
CA LEU A 47 -3.91 14.17 1.97
C LEU A 47 -2.88 13.07 2.24
N THR A 48 -3.28 12.06 3.02
CA THR A 48 -2.42 10.94 3.38
C THR A 48 -2.47 9.81 2.34
N ALA A 49 -3.58 9.60 1.63
CA ALA A 49 -3.76 8.49 0.68
C ALA A 49 -2.80 8.51 -0.49
N LEU A 50 -2.53 9.68 -1.10
CA LEU A 50 -1.60 9.78 -2.24
C LEU A 50 -0.14 9.41 -1.87
N PRO A 51 0.50 10.04 -0.88
CA PRO A 51 1.86 9.66 -0.51
C PRO A 51 1.93 8.23 0.04
N CYS A 52 0.93 7.80 0.82
CA CYS A 52 0.88 6.45 1.37
C CYS A 52 0.71 5.36 0.30
N SER A 53 -0.12 5.61 -0.72
CA SER A 53 -0.30 4.67 -1.82
C SER A 53 0.97 4.54 -2.65
N VAL A 54 1.68 5.63 -2.92
CA VAL A 54 2.98 5.61 -3.64
C VAL A 54 4.03 4.83 -2.85
N ILE A 55 4.19 5.12 -1.56
CA ILE A 55 5.15 4.43 -0.68
C ILE A 55 4.81 2.94 -0.58
N GLY A 56 3.53 2.63 -0.36
CA GLY A 56 3.08 1.25 -0.30
C GLY A 56 3.29 0.51 -1.62
N LEU A 57 3.01 1.14 -2.77
CA LEU A 57 3.24 0.55 -4.09
C LEU A 57 4.72 0.25 -4.34
N TYR A 58 5.60 1.17 -3.94
CA TYR A 58 7.04 0.97 -4.01
C TYR A 58 7.49 -0.27 -3.23
N PHE A 59 7.08 -0.41 -1.97
CA PHE A 59 7.43 -1.57 -1.16
C PHE A 59 6.78 -2.86 -1.66
N SER A 60 5.53 -2.80 -2.14
CA SER A 60 4.82 -3.93 -2.73
C SER A 60 5.52 -4.45 -3.98
N TYR A 61 5.94 -3.54 -4.87
CA TYR A 61 6.72 -3.90 -6.05
C TYR A 61 8.08 -4.50 -5.69
N LYS A 62 8.76 -3.94 -4.69
CA LYS A 62 10.06 -4.45 -4.21
C LYS A 62 9.93 -5.87 -3.64
N GLY A 63 8.91 -6.12 -2.83
CA GLY A 63 8.57 -7.44 -2.29
C GLY A 63 8.18 -8.43 -3.39
N PHE A 64 7.36 -8.00 -4.35
CA PHE A 64 6.91 -8.81 -5.48
C PHE A 64 8.06 -9.25 -6.39
N LYS A 65 8.98 -8.32 -6.72
CA LYS A 65 10.16 -8.64 -7.52
C LYS A 65 11.08 -9.62 -6.80
N ALA A 66 11.21 -9.48 -5.48
CA ALA A 66 12.00 -10.40 -4.65
C ALA A 66 11.34 -11.78 -4.56
N SER A 67 10.03 -11.86 -4.31
CA SER A 67 9.30 -13.15 -4.24
C SER A 67 9.31 -13.90 -5.57
N GLY A 68 9.20 -13.19 -6.69
CA GLY A 68 9.28 -13.79 -8.03
C GLY A 68 10.66 -14.37 -8.35
N ARG A 69 11.74 -13.73 -7.89
CA ARG A 69 13.12 -14.24 -8.04
C ARG A 69 13.40 -15.47 -7.18
N LEU A 70 12.77 -15.54 -6.01
CA LEU A 70 12.97 -16.62 -5.03
C LEU A 70 12.02 -17.80 -5.23
N GLY A 71 11.07 -17.72 -6.16
CA GLY A 71 10.10 -18.78 -6.44
C GLY A 71 9.00 -18.93 -5.38
N TYR A 72 8.80 -17.94 -4.50
CA TYR A 72 7.77 -17.97 -3.47
C TYR A 72 6.40 -17.59 -4.05
N LEU A 73 5.66 -18.57 -4.56
CA LEU A 73 4.35 -18.39 -5.20
C LEU A 73 3.34 -17.73 -4.24
N GLU A 74 3.19 -18.23 -3.01
CA GLU A 74 2.25 -17.65 -2.03
C GLU A 74 2.54 -16.18 -1.72
N LYS A 75 3.82 -15.81 -1.61
CA LYS A 75 4.24 -14.42 -1.37
C LYS A 75 4.06 -13.54 -2.60
N LYS A 76 3.98 -14.12 -3.79
CA LYS A 76 3.68 -13.39 -5.03
C LYS A 76 2.21 -12.97 -5.07
N ASP A 77 1.29 -13.83 -4.60
CA ASP A 77 -0.14 -13.51 -4.52
C ASP A 77 -0.42 -12.37 -3.54
N VAL A 78 0.25 -12.38 -2.37
CA VAL A 78 0.22 -11.26 -1.41
C VAL A 78 0.73 -9.97 -2.05
N GLY A 79 1.80 -10.06 -2.85
CA GLY A 79 2.32 -8.91 -3.60
C GLY A 79 1.32 -8.36 -4.60
N TYR A 80 0.60 -9.22 -5.33
CA TYR A 80 -0.48 -8.79 -6.23
C TYR A 80 -1.60 -8.08 -5.49
N ALA A 81 -2.07 -8.63 -4.37
CA ALA A 81 -3.12 -8.02 -3.57
C ALA A 81 -2.71 -6.61 -3.07
N ASN A 82 -1.48 -6.48 -2.59
CA ASN A 82 -0.95 -5.19 -2.15
C ASN A 82 -0.80 -4.18 -3.30
N ILE A 83 -0.34 -4.61 -4.48
CA ILE A 83 -0.27 -3.74 -5.65
C ILE A 83 -1.66 -3.26 -6.08
N LEU A 84 -2.65 -4.17 -6.13
CA LEU A 84 -4.03 -3.82 -6.45
C LEU A 84 -4.61 -2.81 -5.44
N LEU A 85 -4.42 -3.06 -4.15
CA LEU A 85 -4.86 -2.15 -3.09
C LEU A 85 -4.20 -0.77 -3.22
N GLY A 86 -2.89 -0.74 -3.48
CA GLY A 86 -2.16 0.51 -3.69
C GLY A 86 -2.66 1.30 -4.90
N ILE A 87 -2.97 0.64 -6.01
CA ILE A 87 -3.54 1.29 -7.20
C ILE A 87 -4.92 1.87 -6.88
N LEU A 88 -5.78 1.11 -6.19
CA LEU A 88 -7.10 1.57 -5.79
C LEU A 88 -7.02 2.83 -4.91
N LEU A 89 -6.15 2.82 -3.89
CA LEU A 89 -5.93 3.97 -3.02
C LEU A 89 -5.35 5.17 -3.77
N PHE A 90 -4.45 4.94 -4.73
CA PHE A 90 -3.88 5.98 -5.56
C PHE A 90 -4.93 6.66 -6.44
N VAL A 91 -5.76 5.86 -7.13
CA VAL A 91 -6.85 6.37 -7.97
C VAL A 91 -7.88 7.12 -7.13
N ALA A 92 -8.27 6.58 -5.98
CA ALA A 92 -9.19 7.27 -5.05
C ALA A 92 -8.60 8.61 -4.57
N GLY A 93 -7.31 8.65 -4.24
CA GLY A 93 -6.59 9.87 -3.90
C GLY A 93 -6.61 10.90 -5.02
N LEU A 94 -6.32 10.49 -6.27
CA LEU A 94 -6.36 11.36 -7.44
C LEU A 94 -7.76 11.92 -7.73
N VAL A 95 -8.78 11.08 -7.72
CA VAL A 95 -10.18 11.49 -7.94
C VAL A 95 -10.56 12.58 -6.95
N SER A 96 -10.21 12.39 -5.69
CA SER A 96 -10.60 13.32 -4.64
C SER A 96 -9.78 14.60 -4.64
N ALA A 97 -8.49 14.54 -5.03
CA ALA A 97 -7.70 15.74 -5.31
C ALA A 97 -8.30 16.55 -6.47
N GLY A 98 -8.79 15.88 -7.51
CA GLY A 98 -9.53 16.50 -8.61
C GLY A 98 -10.81 17.19 -8.13
N PHE A 99 -11.63 16.53 -7.30
CA PHE A 99 -12.81 17.15 -6.70
C PHE A 99 -12.47 18.38 -5.84
N ALA A 100 -11.44 18.30 -4.99
CA ALA A 100 -11.00 19.43 -4.17
C ALA A 100 -10.56 20.62 -5.03
N TYR A 101 -9.83 20.36 -6.12
CA TYR A 101 -9.40 21.41 -7.05
C TYR A 101 -10.60 22.09 -7.73
N VAL A 102 -11.59 21.31 -8.20
CA VAL A 102 -12.81 21.84 -8.81
C VAL A 102 -13.59 22.69 -7.81
N TRP A 103 -13.72 22.24 -6.56
CA TRP A 103 -14.42 22.96 -5.51
C TRP A 103 -13.75 24.30 -5.15
N ILE A 104 -12.42 24.36 -5.11
CA ILE A 104 -11.67 25.57 -4.79
C ILE A 104 -11.69 26.57 -5.97
N SER A 105 -11.80 26.08 -7.20
CA SER A 105 -11.65 26.88 -8.43
C SER A 105 -12.98 27.31 -9.05
N GLY A 106 -14.12 26.80 -8.56
CA GLY A 106 -15.48 27.15 -8.99
C GLY A 106 -16.13 28.16 -8.08
#